data_AF-A0A8H7NWZ5-F1
#
_entry.id   AF-A0A8H7NWZ5-F1
#
_cell.length_a   1.000
_cell.length_b   1.000
_cell.length_c   1.000
_cell.angle_alpha   90.00
_cell.angle_beta   90.00
_cell.angle_gamma   90.00
#
_symmetry.space_group_name_H-M   'P 1'
#
loop_
_entity.id
_entity.type
_entity.pdbx_description
1 polymer ?
#
loop_
_entity_poly.entity_id
_entity_poly.type
_entity_poly.pdbx_seq_one_letter_code
_entity_poly.pdbx_strand_id
1 'polypeptide(L)'
;MKYYAFRRQPFKALYTAGSILALIFVRLPFWAIAYLAPGLRPRRNWSIGRCLIVLICQSYSSMLFATEVPVTQPIEHAPLEENDQGFVWIEPVFGSLIVGEIKDMAEVNGVEAVRVGGYWIGPRGRTMRAGEHALQDEKVIYHIHAAIIDAVAGYRYLVQELGFKPQNIILSGDSAGADWGNTHLGPGSSLLQNATTDYIQDAFLSNYTARALVGNLPLETAATSVWMSPASLKLEFVPGLFAGLPRTCIFVGQAELALDQARTLRERIQADNGEDAVKYMEWADVTHDAVCMPWHEPERTKALREIAKWLESI
;
A
#
# COMPACT_ATOMS: atom_id res chain seq x y z
N MET A 1 10.12 18.18 -5.05
CA MET A 1 9.86 18.19 -6.51
C MET A 1 8.45 18.73 -6.74
N LYS A 2 8.14 19.46 -7.83
CA LYS A 2 6.74 19.74 -8.18
C LYS A 2 6.16 18.47 -8.82
N TYR A 3 5.24 17.79 -8.15
CA TYR A 3 4.49 16.69 -8.75
C TYR A 3 3.57 17.21 -9.87
N TYR A 4 3.31 16.36 -10.86
CA TYR A 4 2.42 16.58 -12.00
C TYR A 4 2.75 17.83 -12.85
N ALA A 5 4.03 18.18 -12.93
CA ALA A 5 4.52 19.33 -13.69
C ALA A 5 4.14 19.27 -15.18
N PHE A 6 4.00 18.05 -15.74
CA PHE A 6 3.70 17.82 -17.15
C PHE A 6 2.29 17.24 -17.36
N ARG A 7 1.34 17.42 -16.43
CA ARG A 7 -0.02 16.84 -16.56
C ARG A 7 -0.85 17.35 -17.73
N ARG A 8 -0.56 18.55 -18.25
CA ARG A 8 -1.37 19.22 -19.28
C ARG A 8 -0.82 18.94 -20.68
N GLN A 9 -1.70 18.74 -21.64
CA GLN A 9 -1.30 18.66 -23.05
C GLN A 9 -0.81 20.03 -23.56
N PRO A 10 0.16 20.07 -24.50
CA PRO A 10 0.85 18.93 -25.12
C PRO A 10 2.03 18.37 -24.31
N PHE A 11 2.40 19.02 -23.20
CA PHE A 11 3.58 18.66 -22.41
C PHE A 11 3.52 17.24 -21.85
N LYS A 12 2.32 16.76 -21.49
CA LYS A 12 2.09 15.37 -21.08
C LYS A 12 2.56 14.40 -22.16
N ALA A 13 2.05 14.55 -23.39
CA ALA A 13 2.43 13.68 -24.50
C ALA A 13 3.93 13.76 -24.79
N LEU A 14 4.51 14.96 -24.81
CA LEU A 14 5.94 15.15 -25.06
C LEU A 14 6.81 14.50 -23.96
N TYR A 15 6.46 14.69 -22.69
CA TYR A 15 7.20 14.11 -21.56
C TYR A 15 7.09 12.59 -21.53
N THR A 16 5.88 12.05 -21.71
CA THR A 16 5.66 10.60 -21.79
C THR A 16 6.43 9.98 -22.95
N ALA A 17 6.31 10.53 -24.16
CA ALA A 17 7.03 10.03 -25.33
C ALA A 17 8.55 10.13 -25.12
N GLY A 18 9.05 11.27 -24.66
CA GLY A 18 10.47 11.46 -24.37
C GLY A 18 11.01 10.50 -23.32
N SER A 19 10.24 10.26 -22.24
CA SER A 19 10.62 9.32 -21.16
C SER A 19 10.67 7.87 -21.66
N ILE A 20 9.69 7.46 -22.47
CA ILE A 20 9.66 6.12 -23.09
C ILE A 20 10.83 5.94 -24.06
N LEU A 21 11.08 6.92 -24.93
CA LEU A 21 12.20 6.88 -25.88
C LEU A 21 13.54 6.84 -25.15
N ALA A 22 13.73 7.66 -24.12
CA ALA A 22 14.94 7.64 -23.31
C ALA A 22 15.11 6.32 -22.54
N LEU A 23 14.02 5.73 -22.04
CA LEU A 23 14.07 4.42 -21.39
C LEU A 23 14.53 3.33 -22.37
N ILE A 24 13.88 3.24 -23.54
CA ILE A 24 14.10 2.17 -24.52
C ILE A 24 15.45 2.30 -25.22
N PHE A 25 15.82 3.51 -25.67
CA PHE A 25 16.97 3.71 -26.54
C PHE A 25 18.24 4.14 -25.81
N VAL A 26 18.14 4.59 -24.55
CA VAL A 26 19.30 5.07 -23.77
C VAL A 26 19.48 4.28 -22.50
N ARG A 27 18.51 4.29 -21.58
CA ARG A 27 18.68 3.72 -20.23
C ARG A 27 18.78 2.20 -20.27
N LEU A 28 17.87 1.51 -20.96
CA LEU A 28 17.88 0.05 -21.02
C LEU A 28 19.16 -0.52 -21.67
N PRO A 29 19.61 -0.03 -22.85
CA PRO A 29 20.85 -0.53 -23.45
C PRO A 29 22.08 -0.23 -22.58
N PHE A 30 22.18 1.00 -22.06
CA PHE A 30 23.29 1.40 -21.20
C PHE A 30 23.38 0.52 -19.95
N TRP A 31 22.28 0.38 -19.22
CA TRP A 31 22.26 -0.38 -17.97
C TRP A 31 22.33 -1.89 -18.18
N ALA A 32 21.81 -2.42 -19.28
CA ALA A 32 21.99 -3.83 -19.63
C ALA A 32 23.48 -4.18 -19.78
N ILE A 33 24.27 -3.30 -20.38
CA ILE A 33 25.73 -3.45 -20.52
C ILE A 33 26.42 -3.20 -19.17
N ALA A 34 26.10 -2.10 -18.48
CA ALA A 34 26.73 -1.76 -17.21
C ALA A 34 26.53 -2.87 -16.15
N TYR A 35 25.33 -3.45 -16.08
CA TYR A 35 25.02 -4.54 -15.14
C TYR A 35 25.71 -5.88 -15.48
N LEU A 36 26.44 -6.00 -16.59
CA LEU A 36 27.37 -7.12 -16.79
C LEU A 36 28.44 -7.13 -15.68
N ALA A 37 28.86 -5.97 -15.19
CA ALA A 37 29.74 -5.85 -14.03
C ALA A 37 28.92 -5.92 -12.72
N PRO A 38 29.09 -6.95 -11.86
CA PRO A 38 28.30 -7.08 -10.63
C PRO A 38 28.43 -5.90 -9.67
N GLY A 39 29.59 -5.20 -9.67
CA GLY A 39 29.82 -4.02 -8.85
C GLY A 39 29.01 -2.79 -9.23
N LEU A 40 28.41 -2.77 -10.44
CA LEU A 40 27.55 -1.68 -10.91
C LEU A 40 26.05 -1.99 -10.72
N ARG A 41 25.70 -3.20 -10.27
CA ARG A 41 24.31 -3.55 -9.96
C ARG A 41 23.88 -2.90 -8.64
N PRO A 42 22.60 -2.52 -8.49
CA PRO A 42 22.06 -2.06 -7.21
C PRO A 42 22.34 -3.01 -6.05
N ARG A 43 22.27 -4.32 -6.32
CA ARG A 43 22.80 -5.36 -5.44
C ARG A 43 23.62 -6.35 -6.25
N ARG A 44 24.81 -6.68 -5.75
CA ARG A 44 25.79 -7.52 -6.47
C ARG A 44 25.23 -8.89 -6.87
N ASN A 45 24.39 -9.47 -6.02
CA ASN A 45 23.83 -10.81 -6.22
C ASN A 45 22.58 -10.83 -7.12
N TRP A 46 22.06 -9.67 -7.53
CA TRP A 46 20.90 -9.63 -8.41
C TRP A 46 21.26 -10.04 -9.83
N SER A 47 20.29 -10.68 -10.49
CA SER A 47 20.35 -10.91 -11.92
C SER A 47 20.20 -9.59 -12.68
N ILE A 48 20.75 -9.52 -13.89
CA ILE A 48 20.60 -8.35 -14.77
C ILE A 48 19.12 -8.09 -15.05
N GLY A 49 18.34 -9.14 -15.31
CA GLY A 49 16.89 -9.04 -15.54
C GLY A 49 16.17 -8.34 -14.39
N ARG A 50 16.46 -8.73 -13.15
CA ARG A 50 15.89 -8.09 -11.96
C ARG A 50 16.26 -6.61 -11.86
N CYS A 51 17.54 -6.26 -12.09
CA CYS A 51 17.97 -4.86 -12.09
C CYS A 51 17.26 -4.03 -13.17
N LEU A 52 17.01 -4.60 -14.36
CA LEU A 52 16.28 -3.94 -15.44
C LEU A 52 14.79 -3.79 -15.11
N ILE A 53 14.16 -4.78 -14.46
CA ILE A 53 12.76 -4.65 -14.01
C ILE A 53 12.61 -3.49 -13.03
N VAL A 54 13.49 -3.41 -12.00
CA VAL A 54 13.46 -2.29 -11.04
C VAL A 54 13.68 -0.96 -11.75
N LEU A 55 14.61 -0.88 -12.71
CA LEU A 55 14.81 0.32 -13.52
C LEU A 55 13.55 0.73 -14.31
N ILE A 56 12.83 -0.23 -14.89
CA ILE A 56 11.57 0.01 -15.60
C ILE A 56 10.52 0.53 -14.62
N CYS A 57 10.35 -0.10 -13.45
CA CYS A 57 9.41 0.32 -12.42
C CYS A 57 9.73 1.73 -11.91
N GLN A 58 11.01 2.06 -11.69
CA GLN A 58 11.45 3.41 -11.33
C GLN A 58 11.08 4.43 -12.41
N SER A 59 11.39 4.14 -13.67
CA SER A 59 11.05 5.03 -14.79
C SER A 59 9.54 5.22 -14.94
N TYR A 60 8.76 4.18 -14.71
CA TYR A 60 7.30 4.24 -14.73
C TYR A 60 6.77 5.10 -13.58
N SER A 61 7.22 4.85 -12.35
CA SER A 61 6.84 5.62 -11.15
C SER A 61 7.14 7.11 -11.32
N SER A 62 8.35 7.47 -11.73
CA SER A 62 8.69 8.88 -11.98
C SER A 62 7.87 9.50 -13.11
N MET A 63 7.47 8.73 -14.12
CA MET A 63 6.57 9.21 -15.17
C MET A 63 5.17 9.51 -14.62
N LEU A 64 4.62 8.65 -13.76
CA LEU A 64 3.32 8.87 -13.12
C LEU A 64 3.32 10.15 -12.30
N PHE A 65 4.30 10.31 -11.40
CA PHE A 65 4.40 11.50 -10.54
C PHE A 65 4.78 12.77 -11.29
N ALA A 66 5.31 12.68 -12.50
CA ALA A 66 5.57 13.82 -13.37
C ALA A 66 4.35 14.23 -14.23
N THR A 67 3.46 13.29 -14.53
CA THR A 67 2.31 13.49 -15.43
C THR A 67 1.00 13.36 -14.66
N GLU A 68 0.50 12.16 -14.45
CA GLU A 68 -0.64 11.85 -13.60
C GLU A 68 -0.58 10.40 -13.11
N VAL A 69 -1.21 10.14 -11.97
CA VAL A 69 -1.56 8.78 -11.56
C VAL A 69 -2.93 8.43 -12.17
N PRO A 70 -3.05 7.38 -12.99
CA PRO A 70 -4.33 6.96 -13.55
C PRO A 70 -5.35 6.68 -12.46
N VAL A 71 -6.55 7.25 -12.59
CA VAL A 71 -7.68 6.87 -11.74
C VAL A 71 -8.12 5.48 -12.17
N THR A 72 -8.08 4.52 -11.24
CA THR A 72 -8.21 3.09 -11.59
C THR A 72 -9.61 2.69 -12.02
N GLN A 73 -10.68 3.35 -11.54
CA GLN A 73 -11.97 3.58 -12.23
C GLN A 73 -12.82 4.53 -11.36
N PRO A 74 -13.38 5.63 -11.89
CA PRO A 74 -14.37 6.42 -11.18
C PRO A 74 -15.60 5.58 -10.82
N ILE A 75 -16.24 5.89 -9.69
CA ILE A 75 -17.49 5.23 -9.24
C ILE A 75 -18.59 5.28 -10.31
N GLU A 76 -18.57 6.28 -11.19
CA GLU A 76 -19.53 6.38 -12.30
C GLU A 76 -19.43 5.24 -13.33
N HIS A 77 -18.29 4.54 -13.37
CA HIS A 77 -18.09 3.36 -14.22
C HIS A 77 -18.36 2.04 -13.46
N ALA A 78 -18.68 2.11 -12.17
CA ALA A 78 -19.07 0.94 -11.41
C ALA A 78 -20.40 0.37 -11.95
N PRO A 79 -20.61 -0.95 -11.85
CA PRO A 79 -21.90 -1.56 -12.20
C PRO A 79 -23.06 -0.89 -11.44
N LEU A 80 -24.19 -0.67 -12.12
CA LEU A 80 -25.37 -0.06 -11.50
C LEU A 80 -25.91 -0.90 -10.35
N GLU A 81 -25.88 -2.22 -10.51
CA GLU A 81 -26.36 -3.21 -9.57
C GLU A 81 -25.32 -4.31 -9.38
N GLU A 82 -25.57 -5.20 -8.42
CA GLU A 82 -24.82 -6.45 -8.31
C GLU A 82 -24.78 -7.18 -9.65
N ASN A 83 -23.69 -7.90 -9.88
CA ASN A 83 -23.49 -8.59 -11.15
C ASN A 83 -22.79 -9.93 -10.95
N ASP A 84 -22.77 -10.72 -12.02
CA ASP A 84 -22.08 -12.01 -12.06
C ASP A 84 -20.55 -11.88 -12.15
N GLN A 85 -19.98 -10.77 -11.69
CA GLN A 85 -18.54 -10.55 -11.50
C GLN A 85 -18.18 -10.35 -10.02
N GLY A 86 -19.13 -10.56 -9.11
CA GLY A 86 -18.94 -10.47 -7.67
C GLY A 86 -19.00 -9.05 -7.14
N PHE A 87 -19.44 -8.09 -7.98
CA PHE A 87 -19.59 -6.71 -7.55
C PHE A 87 -20.73 -6.58 -6.55
N VAL A 88 -20.48 -5.81 -5.50
CA VAL A 88 -21.43 -5.49 -4.44
C VAL A 88 -21.34 -4.01 -4.11
N TRP A 89 -22.49 -3.40 -3.87
CA TRP A 89 -22.54 -2.06 -3.31
C TRP A 89 -22.58 -2.09 -1.79
N ILE A 90 -21.79 -1.22 -1.17
CA ILE A 90 -21.68 -1.07 0.27
C ILE A 90 -22.21 0.31 0.65
N GLU A 91 -23.18 0.33 1.57
CA GLU A 91 -23.77 1.57 2.06
C GLU A 91 -22.76 2.40 2.88
N PRO A 92 -22.79 3.74 2.75
CA PRO A 92 -21.87 4.63 3.43
C PRO A 92 -21.98 4.52 4.95
N VAL A 93 -20.87 4.79 5.64
CA VAL A 93 -20.83 4.90 7.10
C VAL A 93 -20.56 6.35 7.51
N PHE A 94 -21.62 7.08 7.87
CA PHE A 94 -21.51 8.36 8.58
C PHE A 94 -22.32 8.33 9.87
N GLY A 95 -21.95 9.15 10.85
CA GLY A 95 -22.60 9.18 12.17
C GLY A 95 -21.77 8.49 13.25
N SER A 96 -22.33 7.49 13.94
CA SER A 96 -21.75 6.92 15.16
C SER A 96 -20.46 6.10 15.00
N LEU A 97 -20.09 5.73 13.76
CA LEU A 97 -18.90 4.89 13.50
C LEU A 97 -17.67 5.68 13.08
N ILE A 98 -17.84 6.85 12.47
CA ILE A 98 -16.74 7.77 12.16
C ILE A 98 -16.71 8.84 13.25
N VAL A 99 -15.78 8.69 14.18
CA VAL A 99 -15.71 9.46 15.44
C VAL A 99 -14.31 9.99 15.70
N GLY A 100 -14.20 10.88 16.70
CA GLY A 100 -12.93 11.43 17.16
C GLY A 100 -12.15 12.12 16.03
N GLU A 101 -10.83 11.94 16.04
CA GLU A 101 -9.93 12.61 15.09
C GLU A 101 -10.27 12.34 13.62
N ILE A 102 -10.74 11.12 13.28
CA ILE A 102 -11.13 10.80 11.89
C ILE A 102 -12.31 11.66 11.45
N LYS A 103 -13.29 11.85 12.34
CA LYS A 103 -14.45 12.71 12.08
C LYS A 103 -14.01 14.17 11.90
N ASP A 104 -13.19 14.68 12.79
CA ASP A 104 -12.70 16.06 12.73
C ASP A 104 -11.91 16.31 11.43
N MET A 105 -11.04 15.36 11.06
CA MET A 105 -10.29 15.42 9.80
C MET A 105 -11.20 15.35 8.57
N ALA A 106 -12.27 14.55 8.61
CA ALA A 106 -13.26 14.49 7.53
C ALA A 106 -14.04 15.80 7.39
N GLU A 107 -14.46 16.41 8.50
CA GLU A 107 -15.18 17.69 8.51
C GLU A 107 -14.33 18.84 7.95
N VAL A 108 -13.07 18.95 8.37
CA VAL A 108 -12.13 19.97 7.85
C VAL A 108 -11.91 19.83 6.34
N ASN A 109 -11.92 18.60 5.83
CA ASN A 109 -11.73 18.31 4.43
C ASN A 109 -13.03 18.31 3.60
N GLY A 110 -14.20 18.48 4.24
CA GLY A 110 -15.49 18.38 3.56
C GLY A 110 -15.70 16.99 2.94
N VAL A 111 -15.19 15.93 3.57
CA VAL A 111 -15.36 14.55 3.11
C VAL A 111 -16.77 14.09 3.45
N GLU A 112 -17.46 13.56 2.46
CA GLU A 112 -18.76 12.91 2.62
C GLU A 112 -18.61 11.41 2.30
N ALA A 113 -19.20 10.53 3.10
CA ALA A 113 -19.29 9.13 2.68
C ALA A 113 -20.41 8.99 1.67
N VAL A 114 -20.04 8.36 0.57
CA VAL A 114 -20.95 7.88 -0.45
C VAL A 114 -20.93 6.37 -0.47
N ARG A 115 -21.89 5.78 -1.16
CA ARG A 115 -21.89 4.34 -1.43
C ARG A 115 -20.59 3.95 -2.14
N VAL A 116 -19.99 2.83 -1.77
CA VAL A 116 -18.74 2.35 -2.39
C VAL A 116 -18.90 0.95 -2.96
N GLY A 117 -18.13 0.65 -4.00
CA GLY A 117 -18.11 -0.66 -4.63
C GLY A 117 -17.12 -1.60 -3.96
N GLY A 118 -17.52 -2.85 -3.76
CA GLY A 118 -16.66 -3.96 -3.34
C GLY A 118 -16.74 -5.13 -4.33
N TYR A 119 -15.80 -6.06 -4.24
CA TYR A 119 -15.79 -7.26 -5.06
C TYR A 119 -15.57 -8.51 -4.20
N TRP A 120 -16.45 -9.49 -4.35
CA TRP A 120 -16.26 -10.85 -3.87
C TRP A 120 -15.40 -11.64 -4.85
N ILE A 121 -14.27 -12.13 -4.36
CA ILE A 121 -13.36 -12.98 -5.10
C ILE A 121 -13.34 -14.36 -4.43
N GLY A 122 -13.76 -15.36 -5.18
CA GLY A 122 -13.80 -16.75 -4.74
C GLY A 122 -12.44 -17.45 -4.81
N PRO A 123 -12.39 -18.72 -4.38
CA PRO A 123 -11.17 -19.52 -4.38
C PRO A 123 -10.48 -19.54 -5.75
N ARG A 124 -9.15 -19.41 -5.73
CA ARG A 124 -8.29 -19.37 -6.93
C ARG A 124 -8.59 -18.20 -7.88
N GLY A 125 -9.11 -17.08 -7.35
CA GLY A 125 -9.33 -15.86 -8.13
C GLY A 125 -10.58 -15.90 -9.02
N ARG A 126 -11.51 -16.83 -8.76
CA ARG A 126 -12.78 -16.90 -9.48
C ARG A 126 -13.67 -15.72 -9.08
N THR A 127 -14.26 -15.02 -10.04
CA THR A 127 -15.32 -14.05 -9.74
C THR A 127 -16.60 -14.76 -9.26
N MET A 128 -17.25 -14.16 -8.27
CA MET A 128 -18.46 -14.71 -7.68
C MET A 128 -19.70 -14.28 -8.49
N ARG A 129 -20.80 -15.03 -8.43
CA ARG A 129 -22.08 -14.59 -9.02
C ARG A 129 -22.71 -13.47 -8.19
N ALA A 130 -23.71 -12.79 -8.75
CA ALA A 130 -24.48 -11.81 -7.97
C ALA A 130 -25.05 -12.45 -6.68
N GLY A 131 -24.91 -11.78 -5.54
CA GLY A 131 -25.26 -12.31 -4.22
C GLY A 131 -24.43 -13.50 -3.71
N GLU A 132 -23.48 -14.04 -4.48
CA GLU A 132 -22.63 -15.15 -4.03
C GLU A 132 -21.47 -14.61 -3.18
N HIS A 133 -21.43 -15.02 -1.91
CA HIS A 133 -20.38 -14.66 -0.97
C HIS A 133 -20.07 -15.85 -0.05
N ALA A 134 -19.00 -15.73 0.75
CA ALA A 134 -18.66 -16.74 1.74
C ALA A 134 -19.77 -16.90 2.79
N LEU A 135 -19.89 -18.10 3.36
CA LEU A 135 -20.79 -18.39 4.47
C LEU A 135 -20.26 -17.81 5.79
N GLN A 136 -21.15 -17.53 6.73
CA GLN A 136 -20.81 -16.83 7.99
C GLN A 136 -19.77 -17.55 8.85
N ASP A 137 -19.68 -18.88 8.74
CA ASP A 137 -18.71 -19.73 9.43
C ASP A 137 -17.38 -19.89 8.67
N GLU A 138 -17.31 -19.44 7.42
CA GLU A 138 -16.06 -19.37 6.65
C GLU A 138 -15.22 -18.14 7.04
N LYS A 139 -13.90 -18.26 6.86
CA LYS A 139 -12.98 -17.14 6.99
C LYS A 139 -12.95 -16.33 5.70
N VAL A 140 -12.98 -15.01 5.81
CA VAL A 140 -12.84 -14.07 4.69
C VAL A 140 -11.61 -13.20 4.87
N ILE A 141 -10.92 -12.92 3.77
CA ILE A 141 -9.86 -11.92 3.72
C ILE A 141 -10.47 -10.64 3.18
N TYR A 142 -10.62 -9.64 4.05
CA TYR A 142 -11.01 -8.30 3.65
C TYR A 142 -9.75 -7.52 3.28
N HIS A 143 -9.50 -7.38 1.99
CA HIS A 143 -8.36 -6.65 1.46
C HIS A 143 -8.68 -5.16 1.32
N ILE A 144 -7.92 -4.34 2.05
CA ILE A 144 -8.10 -2.89 2.15
C ILE A 144 -6.97 -2.21 1.38
N HIS A 145 -7.35 -1.58 0.26
CA HIS A 145 -6.51 -0.64 -0.49
C HIS A 145 -7.22 0.73 -0.59
N ALA A 146 -8.17 1.00 0.31
CA ALA A 146 -9.04 2.18 0.32
C ALA A 146 -8.80 3.06 1.55
N ALA A 147 -9.42 4.24 1.57
CA ALA A 147 -9.37 5.15 2.71
C ALA A 147 -10.03 4.53 3.95
N ILE A 148 -9.66 5.01 5.15
CA ILE A 148 -10.15 4.44 6.41
C ILE A 148 -11.69 4.44 6.54
N ILE A 149 -12.37 5.44 5.96
CA ILE A 149 -13.84 5.52 5.97
C ILE A 149 -14.44 4.36 5.17
N ASP A 150 -13.90 4.06 4.00
CA ASP A 150 -14.35 2.95 3.16
C ASP A 150 -14.02 1.60 3.80
N ALA A 151 -12.88 1.51 4.46
CA ALA A 151 -12.48 0.32 5.24
C ALA A 151 -13.50 0.02 6.35
N VAL A 152 -13.94 1.05 7.09
CA VAL A 152 -14.99 0.91 8.10
C VAL A 152 -16.31 0.51 7.45
N ALA A 153 -16.65 1.07 6.28
CA ALA A 153 -17.87 0.72 5.55
C ALA A 153 -17.93 -0.76 5.17
N GLY A 154 -16.85 -1.28 4.57
CA GLY A 154 -16.78 -2.69 4.20
C GLY A 154 -16.75 -3.63 5.40
N TYR A 155 -16.06 -3.26 6.49
CA TYR A 155 -16.10 -4.06 7.71
C TYR A 155 -17.51 -4.11 8.33
N ARG A 156 -18.19 -2.97 8.36
CA ARG A 156 -19.58 -2.83 8.82
C ARG A 156 -20.54 -3.64 7.96
N TYR A 157 -20.34 -3.68 6.64
CA TYR A 157 -21.06 -4.56 5.73
C TYR A 157 -20.89 -6.04 6.10
N LEU A 158 -19.64 -6.50 6.26
CA LEU A 158 -19.36 -7.89 6.63
C LEU A 158 -20.02 -8.29 7.96
N VAL A 159 -19.90 -7.45 9.00
CA VAL A 159 -20.39 -7.79 10.34
C VAL A 159 -21.91 -7.61 10.47
N GLN A 160 -22.45 -6.48 10.03
CA GLN A 160 -23.83 -6.09 10.33
C GLN A 160 -24.83 -6.50 9.25
N GLU A 161 -24.43 -6.51 7.98
CA GLU A 161 -25.31 -6.93 6.87
C GLU A 161 -25.19 -8.44 6.64
N LEU A 162 -23.97 -8.96 6.53
CA LEU A 162 -23.75 -10.39 6.24
C LEU A 162 -23.67 -11.29 7.48
N GLY A 163 -23.49 -10.71 8.67
CA GLY A 163 -23.48 -11.47 9.92
C GLY A 163 -22.20 -12.25 10.19
N PHE A 164 -21.08 -11.90 9.56
CA PHE A 164 -19.78 -12.50 9.91
C PHE A 164 -19.41 -12.16 11.35
N LYS A 165 -18.90 -13.15 12.07
CA LYS A 165 -18.28 -12.90 13.37
C LYS A 165 -16.92 -12.22 13.14
N PRO A 166 -16.53 -11.22 13.94
CA PRO A 166 -15.23 -10.54 13.82
C PRO A 166 -14.03 -11.48 13.69
N GLN A 167 -14.00 -12.60 14.42
CA GLN A 167 -12.91 -13.59 14.35
C GLN A 167 -12.80 -14.33 13.00
N ASN A 168 -13.83 -14.26 12.15
CA ASN A 168 -13.83 -14.85 10.81
C ASN A 168 -13.37 -13.86 9.73
N ILE A 169 -13.04 -12.61 10.10
CA ILE A 169 -12.61 -11.56 9.16
C ILE A 169 -11.12 -11.29 9.37
N ILE A 170 -10.33 -11.52 8.34
CA ILE A 170 -8.89 -11.19 8.30
C ILE A 170 -8.73 -9.90 7.51
N LEU A 171 -8.16 -8.87 8.13
CA LEU A 171 -7.79 -7.65 7.42
C LEU A 171 -6.46 -7.86 6.70
N SER A 172 -6.36 -7.43 5.46
CA SER A 172 -5.09 -7.41 4.72
C SER A 172 -4.92 -6.12 3.93
N GLY A 173 -3.68 -5.76 3.64
CA GLY A 173 -3.32 -4.66 2.75
C GLY A 173 -1.89 -4.85 2.25
N ASP A 174 -1.60 -4.29 1.08
CA ASP A 174 -0.28 -4.22 0.47
C ASP A 174 0.07 -2.76 0.16
N SER A 175 1.35 -2.47 -0.08
CA SER A 175 1.85 -1.12 -0.34
C SER A 175 1.62 -0.06 0.77
N ALA A 176 1.02 -0.43 1.91
CA ALA A 176 0.62 0.50 2.96
C ALA A 176 1.81 1.18 3.64
N GLY A 177 2.00 2.48 3.36
CA GLY A 177 2.93 3.33 4.10
C GLY A 177 2.46 3.58 5.52
N ALA A 178 3.36 3.42 6.49
CA ALA A 178 3.16 3.68 7.91
C ALA A 178 3.76 5.03 8.39
N ASP A 179 4.46 5.75 7.52
CA ASP A 179 5.06 7.07 7.77
C ASP A 179 5.04 7.95 6.50
N TRP A 180 3.88 8.54 6.22
CA TRP A 180 3.72 9.53 5.15
C TRP A 180 4.33 10.90 5.51
N GLY A 181 4.71 11.10 6.77
CA GLY A 181 5.45 12.27 7.23
C GLY A 181 6.94 12.25 6.83
N ASN A 182 7.44 11.13 6.28
CA ASN A 182 8.85 10.90 5.96
C ASN A 182 9.79 11.16 7.15
N THR A 183 9.36 10.85 8.37
CA THR A 183 10.11 11.18 9.57
C THR A 183 11.37 10.35 9.77
N HIS A 184 11.46 9.19 9.12
CA HIS A 184 12.68 8.39 9.06
C HIS A 184 13.73 8.92 8.06
N LEU A 185 13.43 9.93 7.24
CA LEU A 185 14.34 10.42 6.21
C LEU A 185 15.64 10.97 6.80
N GLY A 186 16.77 10.36 6.45
CA GLY A 186 18.11 10.78 6.83
C GLY A 186 19.20 9.98 6.10
N PRO A 187 20.49 10.33 6.24
CA PRO A 187 21.58 9.70 5.47
C PRO A 187 21.67 8.18 5.59
N GLY A 188 21.22 7.61 6.71
CA GLY A 188 21.20 6.18 6.97
C GLY A 188 19.84 5.51 6.75
N SER A 189 18.82 6.21 6.27
CA SER A 189 17.48 5.62 6.16
C SER A 189 17.35 4.66 4.98
N SER A 190 16.47 3.67 5.12
CA SER A 190 16.11 2.75 4.05
C SER A 190 15.60 3.50 2.81
N LEU A 191 14.87 4.60 3.01
CA LEU A 191 14.35 5.45 1.94
C LEU A 191 15.44 6.05 1.04
N LEU A 192 16.66 6.27 1.56
CA LEU A 192 17.79 6.71 0.75
C LEU A 192 18.71 5.56 0.34
N GLN A 193 19.01 4.63 1.24
CA GLN A 193 19.90 3.51 0.97
C GLN A 193 19.35 2.55 -0.10
N ASN A 194 18.03 2.36 -0.14
CA ASN A 194 17.36 1.48 -1.09
C ASN A 194 16.85 2.21 -2.34
N ALA A 195 17.24 3.47 -2.57
CA ALA A 195 16.79 4.28 -3.72
C ALA A 195 17.04 3.60 -5.08
N THR A 196 18.10 2.80 -5.19
CA THR A 196 18.43 2.06 -6.43
C THR A 196 17.83 0.66 -6.49
N THR A 197 17.26 0.16 -5.40
CA THR A 197 16.75 -1.22 -5.30
C THR A 197 15.23 -1.31 -5.30
N ASP A 198 14.55 -0.17 -5.22
CA ASP A 198 13.11 -0.05 -5.16
C ASP A 198 12.61 1.10 -6.06
N TYR A 199 11.29 1.29 -6.16
CA TYR A 199 10.66 2.14 -7.18
C TYR A 199 9.53 3.06 -6.68
N ILE A 200 9.27 3.07 -5.37
CA ILE A 200 8.20 3.91 -4.78
C ILE A 200 8.70 5.23 -4.19
N GLN A 201 9.94 5.63 -4.46
CA GLN A 201 10.53 6.82 -3.86
C GLN A 201 9.71 8.08 -4.11
N ASP A 202 9.13 8.23 -5.32
CA ASP A 202 8.29 9.37 -5.67
C ASP A 202 6.98 9.42 -4.86
N ALA A 203 6.45 8.28 -4.40
CA ALA A 203 5.27 8.25 -3.51
C ALA A 203 5.55 8.91 -2.15
N PHE A 204 6.79 8.82 -1.67
CA PHE A 204 7.22 9.43 -0.42
C PHE A 204 7.76 10.86 -0.63
N LEU A 205 8.71 11.04 -1.55
CA LEU A 205 9.50 12.28 -1.66
C LEU A 205 8.86 13.37 -2.53
N SER A 206 7.79 13.07 -3.27
CA SER A 206 7.09 14.10 -4.04
C SER A 206 6.31 15.08 -3.16
N ASN A 207 6.05 14.75 -1.90
CA ASN A 207 5.06 15.38 -1.01
C ASN A 207 3.62 15.31 -1.52
N TYR A 208 3.36 14.69 -2.68
CA TYR A 208 2.01 14.56 -3.22
C TYR A 208 1.14 13.75 -2.27
N THR A 209 1.58 12.55 -1.89
CA THR A 209 0.79 11.61 -1.09
C THR A 209 0.47 12.19 0.28
N ALA A 210 1.46 12.76 0.97
CA ALA A 210 1.26 13.46 2.24
C ALA A 210 0.24 14.59 2.10
N ARG A 211 0.37 15.46 1.07
CA ARG A 211 -0.59 16.54 0.80
C ARG A 211 -1.98 16.00 0.46
N ALA A 212 -2.08 14.93 -0.32
CA ALA A 212 -3.35 14.32 -0.71
C ALA A 212 -4.08 13.73 0.50
N LEU A 213 -3.34 13.11 1.43
CA LEU A 213 -3.88 12.55 2.67
C LEU A 213 -4.36 13.63 3.65
N VAL A 214 -3.58 14.70 3.84
CA VAL A 214 -3.97 15.76 4.80
C VAL A 214 -5.05 16.70 4.27
N GLY A 215 -5.12 16.89 2.95
CA GLY A 215 -6.00 17.87 2.31
C GLY A 215 -5.81 19.30 2.84
N ASN A 216 -6.85 19.84 3.46
CA ASN A 216 -6.94 21.17 4.06
C ASN A 216 -6.30 21.27 5.44
N LEU A 217 -5.88 20.16 6.05
CA LEU A 217 -5.15 20.16 7.32
C LEU A 217 -3.71 20.69 7.13
N PRO A 218 -3.04 21.14 8.22
CA PRO A 218 -1.61 21.42 8.22
C PRO A 218 -0.79 20.23 7.69
N LEU A 219 0.25 20.49 6.90
CA LEU A 219 1.06 19.41 6.32
C LEU A 219 1.73 18.53 7.38
N GLU A 220 2.06 19.12 8.53
CA GLU A 220 2.63 18.41 9.68
C GLU A 220 1.73 17.32 10.24
N THR A 221 0.41 17.40 10.03
CA THR A 221 -0.56 16.36 10.43
C THR A 221 -0.21 15.01 9.83
N ALA A 222 0.37 14.98 8.62
CA ALA A 222 0.86 13.74 7.99
C ALA A 222 1.89 13.02 8.88
N ALA A 223 2.66 13.74 9.69
CA ALA A 223 3.67 13.18 10.57
C ALA A 223 3.19 12.98 12.02
N THR A 224 2.07 13.58 12.44
CA THR A 224 1.63 13.57 13.84
C THR A 224 0.32 12.85 14.08
N SER A 225 -0.38 12.40 13.03
CA SER A 225 -1.60 11.59 13.13
C SER A 225 -1.28 10.10 13.11
N VAL A 226 -1.76 9.33 14.09
CA VAL A 226 -1.66 7.87 14.11
C VAL A 226 -2.43 7.22 12.95
N TRP A 227 -3.51 7.87 12.50
CA TRP A 227 -4.36 7.39 11.41
C TRP A 227 -3.72 7.52 10.02
N MET A 228 -2.69 8.35 9.91
CA MET A 228 -1.93 8.54 8.67
C MET A 228 -0.54 7.88 8.79
N SER A 229 0.17 8.13 9.88
CA SER A 229 1.55 7.69 10.05
C SER A 229 1.77 7.01 11.40
N PRO A 230 1.23 5.80 11.60
CA PRO A 230 1.35 5.06 12.86
C PRO A 230 2.80 4.70 13.23
N ALA A 231 3.74 4.75 12.28
CA ALA A 231 5.17 4.56 12.51
C ALA A 231 5.98 5.86 12.59
N SER A 232 5.37 7.04 12.44
CA SER A 232 6.13 8.30 12.44
C SER A 232 6.92 8.51 13.73
N LEU A 233 8.19 8.91 13.61
CA LEU A 233 9.07 9.32 14.70
C LEU A 233 8.67 10.65 15.35
N LYS A 234 7.78 11.42 14.72
CA LYS A 234 7.18 12.63 15.29
C LYS A 234 5.82 12.38 15.94
N LEU A 235 5.28 11.17 15.82
CA LEU A 235 4.09 10.77 16.54
C LEU A 235 4.45 10.64 18.03
N GLU A 236 3.68 11.31 18.89
CA GLU A 236 3.78 11.10 20.32
C GLU A 236 3.30 9.69 20.65
N PHE A 237 4.23 8.80 20.95
CA PHE A 237 3.90 7.43 21.31
C PHE A 237 3.40 7.38 22.76
N VAL A 238 2.09 7.22 22.93
CA VAL A 238 1.46 6.99 24.22
C VAL A 238 1.31 5.48 24.43
N PRO A 239 1.82 4.89 25.52
CA PRO A 239 1.63 3.48 25.80
C PRO A 239 0.15 3.09 25.76
N GLY A 240 -0.16 1.99 25.08
CA GLY A 240 -1.52 1.52 24.84
C GLY A 240 -2.15 2.01 23.53
N LEU A 241 -1.46 2.84 22.74
CA LEU A 241 -1.95 3.33 21.44
C LEU A 241 -2.29 2.19 20.47
N PHE A 242 -1.56 1.08 20.54
CA PHE A 242 -1.77 -0.11 19.72
C PHE A 242 -2.37 -1.27 20.51
N ALA A 243 -2.78 -1.07 21.77
CA ALA A 243 -3.29 -2.13 22.61
C ALA A 243 -4.58 -2.74 22.06
N GLY A 244 -4.65 -4.08 22.10
CA GLY A 244 -5.82 -4.82 21.63
C GLY A 244 -5.87 -5.01 20.12
N LEU A 245 -4.80 -4.64 19.39
CA LEU A 245 -4.70 -4.99 17.97
C LEU A 245 -4.73 -6.51 17.79
N PRO A 246 -5.45 -7.01 16.76
CA PRO A 246 -5.38 -8.43 16.39
C PRO A 246 -3.95 -8.87 16.07
N ARG A 247 -3.68 -10.17 16.19
CA ARG A 247 -2.40 -10.76 15.75
C ARG A 247 -2.11 -10.29 14.33
N THR A 248 -0.91 -9.72 14.14
CA THR A 248 -0.54 -9.01 12.91
C THR A 248 0.61 -9.74 12.23
N CYS A 249 0.60 -9.81 10.91
CA CYS A 249 1.73 -10.28 10.11
C CYS A 249 2.28 -9.12 9.28
N ILE A 250 3.57 -8.86 9.38
CA ILE A 250 4.26 -7.83 8.59
C ILE A 250 5.33 -8.54 7.75
N PHE A 251 5.18 -8.46 6.43
CA PHE A 251 6.18 -8.90 5.48
C PHE A 251 6.82 -7.67 4.82
N VAL A 252 8.14 -7.57 4.91
CA VAL A 252 8.91 -6.43 4.41
C VAL A 252 10.24 -6.88 3.83
N GLY A 253 10.74 -6.16 2.83
CA GLY A 253 12.01 -6.46 2.20
C GLY A 253 13.17 -5.60 2.70
N GLN A 254 14.37 -6.18 2.81
CA GLN A 254 15.58 -5.40 3.12
C GLN A 254 16.01 -4.45 1.98
N ALA A 255 15.47 -4.64 0.78
CA ALA A 255 15.71 -3.78 -0.37
C ALA A 255 14.57 -2.78 -0.60
N GLU A 256 13.61 -2.71 0.32
CA GLU A 256 12.45 -1.83 0.26
C GLU A 256 12.71 -0.47 0.94
N LEU A 257 12.16 0.60 0.39
CA LEU A 257 12.31 1.96 0.89
C LEU A 257 11.61 2.16 2.24
N ALA A 258 10.52 1.42 2.47
CA ALA A 258 9.68 1.47 3.66
C ALA A 258 10.17 0.59 4.83
N LEU A 259 11.38 0.04 4.76
CA LEU A 259 11.89 -0.88 5.79
C LEU A 259 11.92 -0.27 7.21
N ASP A 260 12.41 0.96 7.37
CA ASP A 260 12.54 1.56 8.70
C ASP A 260 11.18 1.80 9.37
N GLN A 261 10.19 2.28 8.61
CA GLN A 261 8.84 2.47 9.12
C GLN A 261 8.15 1.13 9.47
N ALA A 262 8.41 0.04 8.74
CA ALA A 262 7.90 -1.28 9.08
C ALA A 262 8.50 -1.81 10.41
N ARG A 263 9.79 -1.56 10.64
CA ARG A 263 10.47 -1.91 11.92
C ARG A 263 9.89 -1.12 13.08
N THR A 264 9.71 0.19 12.93
CA THR A 264 9.11 1.05 13.95
C THR A 264 7.66 0.63 14.24
N LEU A 265 6.86 0.32 13.21
CA LEU A 265 5.49 -0.17 13.40
C LEU A 265 5.47 -1.48 14.19
N ARG A 266 6.32 -2.45 13.83
CA ARG A 266 6.48 -3.71 14.56
C ARG A 266 6.76 -3.44 16.04
N GLU A 267 7.77 -2.64 16.33
CA GLU A 267 8.19 -2.33 17.70
C GLU A 267 7.08 -1.69 18.52
N ARG A 268 6.30 -0.79 17.92
CA ARG A 268 5.16 -0.15 18.58
C ARG A 268 4.03 -1.13 18.90
N ILE A 269 3.69 -2.01 17.96
CA ILE A 269 2.67 -3.03 18.20
C ILE A 269 3.14 -4.01 19.27
N GLN A 270 4.40 -4.45 19.23
CA GLN A 270 4.97 -5.36 20.22
C GLN A 270 5.07 -4.74 21.61
N ALA A 271 5.37 -3.44 21.71
CA ALA A 271 5.43 -2.72 23.00
C ALA A 271 4.10 -2.78 23.76
N ASP A 272 2.97 -2.68 23.05
CA ASP A 272 1.64 -2.68 23.66
C ASP A 272 0.99 -4.07 23.77
N ASN A 273 1.40 -5.05 22.97
CA ASN A 273 0.72 -6.35 22.86
C ASN A 273 1.62 -7.57 23.11
N GLY A 274 2.92 -7.36 23.35
CA GLY A 274 3.92 -8.42 23.52
C GLY A 274 4.57 -8.87 22.21
N GLU A 275 5.72 -9.55 22.33
CA GLU A 275 6.56 -9.97 21.20
C GLU A 275 5.82 -10.85 20.18
N ASP A 276 4.98 -11.78 20.66
CA ASP A 276 4.24 -12.75 19.83
C ASP A 276 3.03 -12.15 19.10
N ALA A 277 2.70 -10.88 19.35
CA ALA A 277 1.61 -10.18 18.67
C ALA A 277 1.87 -9.97 17.18
N VAL A 278 3.15 -9.93 16.77
CA VAL A 278 3.56 -9.69 15.39
C VAL A 278 4.37 -10.86 14.83
N LYS A 279 3.84 -11.51 13.80
CA LYS A 279 4.65 -12.34 12.89
C LYS A 279 5.43 -11.41 11.96
N TYR A 280 6.68 -11.14 12.29
CA TYR A 280 7.55 -10.27 11.49
C TYR A 280 8.42 -11.07 10.51
N MET A 281 8.37 -10.73 9.24
CA MET A 281 9.09 -11.39 8.15
C MET A 281 9.90 -10.36 7.35
N GLU A 282 11.15 -10.15 7.73
CA GLU A 282 12.08 -9.25 7.02
C GLU A 282 13.06 -10.04 6.18
N TRP A 283 12.94 -9.96 4.85
CA TRP A 283 13.67 -10.82 3.93
C TRP A 283 14.73 -10.08 3.13
N ALA A 284 15.91 -10.69 3.02
CA ALA A 284 17.00 -10.17 2.19
C ALA A 284 16.57 -10.12 0.72
N ASP A 285 17.04 -9.10 0.00
CA ASP A 285 16.82 -8.99 -1.45
C ASP A 285 15.33 -9.08 -1.85
N VAL A 286 14.45 -8.47 -1.06
CA VAL A 286 13.04 -8.28 -1.39
C VAL A 286 12.78 -6.77 -1.48
N THR A 287 12.02 -6.32 -2.48
CA THR A 287 11.62 -4.91 -2.63
C THR A 287 10.11 -4.80 -2.46
N HIS A 288 9.57 -3.59 -2.62
CA HIS A 288 8.15 -3.30 -2.48
C HIS A 288 7.22 -4.24 -3.24
N ASP A 289 6.06 -4.53 -2.64
CA ASP A 289 4.97 -5.36 -3.20
C ASP A 289 5.39 -6.75 -3.71
N ALA A 290 6.45 -7.34 -3.15
CA ALA A 290 6.97 -8.60 -3.66
C ALA A 290 5.94 -9.76 -3.66
N VAL A 291 4.95 -9.75 -2.78
CA VAL A 291 3.86 -10.75 -2.78
C VAL A 291 2.92 -10.62 -4.00
N CYS A 292 2.81 -9.42 -4.56
CA CYS A 292 1.98 -9.10 -5.73
C CYS A 292 2.74 -9.28 -7.06
N MET A 293 4.06 -9.41 -7.02
CA MET A 293 4.94 -9.30 -8.18
C MET A 293 5.56 -10.64 -8.61
N PRO A 294 5.18 -11.24 -9.75
CA PRO A 294 5.68 -12.55 -10.18
C PRO A 294 7.20 -12.63 -10.43
N TRP A 295 7.87 -11.51 -10.66
CA TRP A 295 9.31 -11.48 -10.89
C TRP A 295 10.14 -11.64 -9.61
N HIS A 296 9.49 -11.70 -8.45
CA HIS A 296 10.08 -11.99 -7.15
C HIS A 296 10.09 -13.49 -6.80
N GLU A 297 9.86 -14.39 -7.76
CA GLU A 297 10.01 -15.81 -7.47
C GLU A 297 11.50 -16.18 -7.27
N PRO A 298 11.83 -17.02 -6.27
CA PRO A 298 10.91 -17.82 -5.44
C PRO A 298 10.48 -17.14 -4.12
N GLU A 299 10.97 -15.94 -3.80
CA GLU A 299 10.65 -15.24 -2.54
C GLU A 299 9.15 -15.01 -2.40
N ARG A 300 8.47 -14.59 -3.48
CA ARG A 300 7.02 -14.40 -3.49
C ARG A 300 6.26 -15.65 -3.04
N THR A 301 6.45 -16.79 -3.69
CA THR A 301 5.74 -18.02 -3.34
C THR A 301 6.09 -18.50 -1.93
N LYS A 302 7.36 -18.37 -1.52
CA LYS A 302 7.77 -18.74 -0.15
C LYS A 302 7.08 -17.85 0.88
N ALA A 303 7.00 -16.54 0.66
CA ALA A 303 6.36 -15.60 1.58
C ALA A 303 4.86 -15.89 1.70
N LEU A 304 4.17 -16.10 0.58
CA LEU A 304 2.75 -16.48 0.56
C LEU A 304 2.48 -17.78 1.32
N ARG A 305 3.38 -18.77 1.23
CA ARG A 305 3.26 -20.02 2.01
C ARG A 305 3.44 -19.79 3.51
N GLU A 306 4.38 -18.94 3.93
CA GLU A 306 4.56 -18.61 5.34
C GLU A 306 3.39 -17.80 5.91
N ILE A 307 2.83 -16.87 5.11
CA ILE A 307 1.60 -16.15 5.45
C ILE A 307 0.43 -17.13 5.59
N ALA A 308 0.25 -18.06 4.66
CA ALA A 308 -0.81 -19.07 4.73
C ALA A 308 -0.69 -19.93 6.01
N LYS A 309 0.51 -20.42 6.35
CA LYS A 309 0.75 -21.16 7.61
C LYS A 309 0.41 -20.32 8.85
N TRP A 310 0.72 -19.02 8.82
CA TRP A 310 0.37 -18.12 9.91
C TRP A 310 -1.15 -17.93 10.03
N LEU A 311 -1.85 -17.75 8.91
CA LEU A 311 -3.32 -17.65 8.86
C LEU A 311 -4.03 -18.92 9.35
N GLU A 312 -3.43 -20.09 9.13
CA GLU A 312 -3.92 -21.37 9.68
C GLU A 312 -3.74 -21.49 11.20
N SER A 313 -2.80 -20.71 11.78
CA SER A 313 -2.50 -20.72 13.22
C SER A 313 -3.35 -19.77 14.07
N ILE A 314 -4.21 -18.95 13.44
CA ILE A 314 -5.08 -17.98 14.09
C ILE A 314 -6.55 -18.35 13.96
#